data_AF-A0A1H7EVK6-F1
#
_entry.id   AF-A0A1H7EVK6-F1
#
_cell.length_a   1.000
_cell.length_b   1.000
_cell.length_c   1.000
_cell.angle_alpha   90.00
_cell.angle_beta   90.00
_cell.angle_gamma   90.00
#
_symmetry.space_group_name_H-M   'P 1'
#
loop_
_entity.id
_entity.type
_entity.pdbx_description
1 polymer ?
#
loop_
_entity_poly.entity_id
_entity_poly.type
_entity_poly.pdbx_seq_one_letter_code
_entity_poly.pdbx_strand_id
1 'polypeptide(L)'
;MELTTLNKEYKLLREESNEKFIKMTQVEPEINLVEEYWITSDHTLGNTRCYFDSYEMSIEYALDRVDYRMTLNSDGQKPFIILVNGKTINTKGQLESFLNGDFEIKVDTVVESNVRRLYS
;
A
#
# COMPACT_ATOMS: atom_id res chain seq x y z
N MET A 1 16.20 -7.25 3.43
CA MET A 1 15.86 -7.42 2.00
C MET A 1 16.40 -6.20 1.27
N GLU A 2 17.10 -6.34 0.15
CA GLU A 2 17.60 -5.15 -0.57
C GLU A 2 16.42 -4.39 -1.20
N LEU A 3 16.47 -3.05 -1.18
CA LEU A 3 15.45 -2.16 -1.74
C LEU A 3 15.14 -2.50 -3.22
N THR A 4 16.16 -2.94 -3.94
CA THR A 4 16.11 -3.45 -5.31
C THR A 4 15.18 -4.65 -5.47
N THR A 5 15.13 -5.56 -4.48
CA THR A 5 14.24 -6.72 -4.48
C THR A 5 12.79 -6.30 -4.24
N LEU A 6 12.54 -5.44 -3.26
CA LEU A 6 11.19 -4.94 -2.97
C LEU A 6 10.60 -4.17 -4.16
N ASN A 7 11.41 -3.37 -4.85
CA ASN A 7 10.96 -2.64 -6.03
C ASN A 7 10.63 -3.60 -7.20
N LYS A 8 11.42 -4.66 -7.40
CA LYS A 8 11.10 -5.71 -8.38
C LYS A 8 9.80 -6.43 -8.03
N GLU A 9 9.62 -6.81 -6.78
CA GLU A 9 8.40 -7.47 -6.31
C GLU A 9 7.16 -6.59 -6.52
N TYR A 10 7.26 -5.31 -6.16
CA TYR A 10 6.19 -4.32 -6.38
C TYR A 10 5.81 -4.22 -7.87
N LYS A 11 6.80 -4.12 -8.76
CA LYS A 11 6.56 -4.05 -10.21
C LYS A 11 5.90 -5.31 -10.75
N LEU A 12 6.37 -6.49 -10.36
CA LEU A 12 5.78 -7.77 -10.78
C LEU A 12 4.32 -7.89 -10.35
N LEU A 13 4.01 -7.55 -9.09
CA LEU A 13 2.64 -7.59 -8.60
C LEU A 13 1.72 -6.60 -9.33
N ARG A 14 2.23 -5.42 -9.70
CA ARG A 14 1.50 -4.42 -10.48
C ARG A 14 1.22 -4.91 -11.90
N GLU A 15 2.21 -5.54 -12.55
CA GLU A 15 2.05 -6.13 -13.88
C GLU A 15 0.98 -7.22 -13.88
N GLU A 16 1.05 -8.17 -12.94
CA GLU A 16 0.05 -9.24 -12.80
C GLU A 16 -1.37 -8.69 -12.54
N SER A 17 -1.48 -7.67 -11.69
CA SER A 17 -2.75 -7.02 -11.35
C SER A 17 -3.37 -6.33 -12.57
N ASN A 18 -2.55 -5.58 -13.31
CA ASN A 18 -2.96 -4.89 -14.54
C ASN A 18 -3.39 -5.87 -15.63
N GLU A 19 -2.64 -6.96 -15.86
CA GLU A 19 -3.03 -7.96 -16.85
C GLU A 19 -4.39 -8.59 -16.53
N LYS A 20 -4.61 -8.91 -15.26
CA LYS A 20 -5.91 -9.46 -14.82
C LYS A 20 -7.02 -8.45 -14.98
N PHE A 21 -6.79 -7.19 -14.61
CA PHE A 21 -7.76 -6.11 -14.78
C PHE A 21 -8.16 -5.91 -16.23
N ILE A 22 -7.19 -5.85 -17.15
CA ILE A 22 -7.46 -5.75 -18.59
C ILE A 22 -8.35 -6.91 -19.06
N LYS A 23 -8.04 -8.15 -18.66
CA LYS A 23 -8.86 -9.32 -19.01
C LYS A 23 -10.29 -9.21 -18.46
N MET A 24 -10.45 -8.70 -17.24
CA MET A 24 -11.77 -8.51 -16.64
C MET A 24 -12.56 -7.39 -17.33
N THR A 25 -11.92 -6.27 -17.68
CA THR A 25 -12.58 -5.15 -18.40
C THR A 25 -13.08 -5.54 -19.79
N GLN A 26 -12.54 -6.59 -20.41
CA GLN A 26 -13.08 -7.14 -21.66
C GLN A 26 -14.42 -7.87 -21.48
N VAL A 27 -14.72 -8.33 -20.26
CA VAL A 27 -15.97 -9.01 -19.90
C VAL A 27 -16.94 -8.03 -19.25
N GLU A 28 -16.45 -7.23 -18.31
CA GLU A 28 -17.21 -6.23 -17.54
C GLU A 28 -16.51 -4.86 -17.68
N PRO A 29 -16.92 -4.02 -18.65
CA PRO A 29 -16.23 -2.75 -18.94
C PRO A 29 -16.24 -1.74 -17.79
N GLU A 30 -17.21 -1.85 -16.90
CA GLU A 30 -17.40 -0.94 -15.76
C GLU A 30 -16.65 -1.41 -14.50
N ILE A 31 -15.97 -2.56 -14.55
CA ILE A 31 -15.22 -3.05 -13.40
C ILE A 31 -14.10 -2.09 -13.02
N ASN A 32 -13.95 -1.87 -11.72
CA ASN A 32 -12.96 -1.02 -11.11
C ASN A 32 -12.03 -1.87 -10.26
N LEU A 33 -10.74 -1.58 -10.31
CA LEU A 33 -9.72 -2.23 -9.51
C LEU A 33 -9.22 -1.24 -8.45
N VAL A 34 -9.25 -1.66 -7.19
CA VAL A 34 -8.55 -0.99 -6.09
C VAL A 34 -7.36 -1.84 -5.69
N GLU A 35 -6.18 -1.22 -5.63
CA GLU A 35 -4.93 -1.85 -5.22
C GLU A 35 -4.34 -1.13 -4.04
N GLU A 36 -3.77 -1.88 -3.11
CA GLU A 36 -3.14 -1.35 -1.92
C GLU A 36 -1.81 -2.08 -1.71
N TYR A 37 -0.74 -1.33 -1.52
CA TYR A 37 0.59 -1.84 -1.21
C TYR A 37 1.20 -1.08 -0.04
N TRP A 38 1.99 -1.76 0.79
CA TRP A 38 2.63 -1.14 1.95
C TRP A 38 3.88 -1.91 2.39
N ILE A 39 4.75 -1.23 3.13
CA ILE A 39 5.86 -1.89 3.82
C ILE A 39 5.39 -2.33 5.20
N THR A 40 5.57 -3.61 5.51
CA THR A 40 5.27 -4.20 6.81
C THR A 40 6.40 -3.94 7.81
N SER A 41 6.15 -4.17 9.10
CA SER A 41 7.15 -3.99 10.16
C SER A 41 8.40 -4.87 9.99
N ASP A 42 8.28 -6.01 9.31
CA ASP A 42 9.40 -6.91 8.99
C ASP A 42 10.10 -6.56 7.66
N HIS A 43 9.82 -5.37 7.11
CA HIS A 43 10.42 -4.85 5.86
C HIS A 43 10.13 -5.75 4.65
N THR A 44 8.92 -6.29 4.58
CA THR A 44 8.39 -7.01 3.41
C THR A 44 7.30 -6.18 2.73
N LEU A 45 6.96 -6.54 1.49
CA LEU A 45 5.90 -5.89 0.74
C LEU A 45 4.56 -6.57 1.03
N GLY A 46 3.66 -5.86 1.69
CA GLY A 46 2.26 -6.27 1.81
C GLY A 46 1.46 -5.75 0.62
N ASN A 47 0.49 -6.53 0.15
CA ASN A 47 -0.43 -6.13 -0.91
C ASN A 47 -1.84 -6.67 -0.71
N THR A 48 -2.84 -5.95 -1.23
CA THR A 48 -4.20 -6.45 -1.43
C THR A 48 -4.83 -5.80 -2.66
N ARG A 49 -5.86 -6.45 -3.21
CA ARG A 49 -6.60 -5.99 -4.39
C ARG A 49 -8.07 -6.37 -4.29
N CYS A 50 -8.92 -5.46 -4.74
CA CYS A 50 -10.37 -5.64 -4.73
C CYS A 50 -10.95 -5.15 -6.06
N TYR A 51 -12.04 -5.77 -6.49
CA TYR A 51 -12.77 -5.37 -7.69
C TYR A 51 -14.16 -4.89 -7.31
N PHE A 52 -14.64 -3.85 -7.97
CA PHE A 52 -15.94 -3.23 -7.74
C PHE A 52 -16.64 -2.98 -9.07
N ASP A 53 -17.95 -3.16 -9.10
CA ASP A 53 -18.81 -2.85 -10.25
C ASP A 53 -19.17 -1.34 -10.32
N SER A 54 -19.17 -0.64 -9.19
CA SER A 54 -19.33 0.82 -9.12
C SER A 54 -18.02 1.54 -8.86
N TYR A 55 -17.81 2.64 -9.60
CA TYR A 55 -16.67 3.52 -9.39
C TYR A 55 -16.76 4.24 -8.05
N GLU A 56 -17.96 4.70 -7.67
CA GLU A 56 -18.22 5.37 -6.39
C GLU A 56 -17.84 4.47 -5.21
N MET A 57 -18.29 3.21 -5.22
CA MET A 57 -17.92 2.23 -4.20
C MET A 57 -16.41 1.98 -4.16
N SER A 58 -15.75 1.92 -5.32
CA SER A 58 -14.30 1.76 -5.39
C SER A 58 -13.54 2.93 -4.75
N ILE A 59 -14.08 4.15 -4.89
CA ILE A 59 -13.50 5.37 -4.32
C ILE A 59 -13.75 5.43 -2.81
N GLU A 60 -14.97 5.16 -2.35
CA GLU A 60 -15.29 5.11 -0.91
C GLU A 60 -14.40 4.09 -0.20
N TYR A 61 -14.29 2.88 -0.75
CA TYR A 61 -13.39 1.87 -0.23
C TYR A 61 -11.93 2.35 -0.22
N ALA A 62 -11.44 2.94 -1.31
CA ALA A 62 -10.06 3.43 -1.37
C ALA A 62 -9.79 4.51 -0.31
N LEU A 63 -10.73 5.42 -0.07
CA LEU A 63 -10.61 6.46 0.95
C LEU A 63 -10.59 5.86 2.36
N ASP A 64 -11.45 4.89 2.66
CA ASP A 64 -11.41 4.15 3.94
C ASP A 64 -10.06 3.48 4.17
N ARG A 65 -9.47 2.90 3.11
CA ARG A 65 -8.13 2.30 3.18
C ARG A 65 -7.05 3.35 3.40
N VAL A 66 -7.18 4.54 2.81
CA VAL A 66 -6.25 5.66 3.03
C VAL A 66 -6.29 6.07 4.49
N ASP A 67 -7.48 6.30 5.05
CA ASP A 67 -7.64 6.73 6.44
C ASP A 67 -7.12 5.67 7.43
N TYR A 68 -7.40 4.40 7.16
CA TYR A 68 -6.85 3.29 7.94
C TYR A 68 -5.31 3.29 7.92
N ARG A 69 -4.70 3.42 6.74
CA ARG A 69 -3.23 3.43 6.62
C ARG A 69 -2.59 4.67 7.23
N MET A 70 -3.21 5.83 7.08
CA MET A 70 -2.78 7.06 7.74
C MET A 70 -2.81 6.93 9.27
N THR A 71 -3.83 6.26 9.82
CA THR A 71 -3.93 5.99 11.26
C THR A 71 -2.79 5.09 11.74
N LEU A 72 -2.42 4.08 10.95
CA LEU A 72 -1.29 3.21 11.25
C LEU A 72 0.05 3.94 11.07
N ASN A 73 0.15 4.86 10.12
CA ASN A 73 1.34 5.62 9.75
C ASN A 73 1.44 6.97 10.50
N SER A 74 1.09 6.98 11.78
CA SER A 74 1.08 8.21 12.60
C SER A 74 2.46 8.84 12.80
N ASP A 75 3.53 8.04 12.68
CA ASP A 75 4.94 8.44 12.72
C ASP A 75 5.53 8.79 11.33
N GLY A 76 4.76 8.58 10.26
CA GLY A 76 5.23 8.73 8.89
C GLY A 76 6.27 7.69 8.47
N GLN A 77 6.46 6.61 9.22
CA GLN A 77 7.49 5.58 8.99
C GLN A 77 6.96 4.28 8.38
N LYS A 78 5.71 4.26 7.94
CA LYS A 78 5.03 3.10 7.32
C LYS A 78 4.57 3.45 5.91
N PRO A 79 5.46 3.35 4.91
CA PRO A 79 5.13 3.69 3.53
C PRO A 79 4.00 2.81 2.97
N PHE A 80 3.08 3.43 2.23
CA PHE A 80 1.99 2.76 1.53
C PHE A 80 1.55 3.51 0.26
N ILE A 81 0.84 2.83 -0.63
CA ILE A 81 0.18 3.42 -1.79
C ILE A 81 -1.18 2.75 -2.00
N ILE A 82 -2.18 3.53 -2.39
CA ILE A 82 -3.50 3.04 -2.78
C ILE A 82 -3.83 3.60 -4.16
N LEU A 83 -4.24 2.71 -5.06
CA LEU A 83 -4.53 3.03 -6.44
C LEU A 83 -5.96 2.59 -6.78
N VAL A 84 -6.64 3.38 -7.60
CA VAL A 84 -7.92 3.04 -8.22
C VAL A 84 -7.74 3.09 -9.73
N ASN A 85 -7.95 1.97 -10.41
CA ASN A 85 -7.69 1.81 -11.85
C ASN A 85 -6.27 2.29 -12.23
N GLY A 86 -5.29 2.02 -11.37
CA GLY A 86 -3.90 2.46 -11.53
C GLY A 86 -3.63 3.93 -11.22
N LYS A 87 -4.62 4.74 -10.84
CA LYS A 87 -4.45 6.13 -10.40
C LYS A 87 -4.28 6.20 -8.89
N THR A 88 -3.23 6.85 -8.42
CA THR A 88 -2.96 7.04 -7.00
C THR A 88 -4.03 7.92 -6.35
N ILE A 89 -4.61 7.45 -5.24
CA ILE A 89 -5.59 8.21 -4.44
C ILE A 89 -4.94 8.87 -3.21
N ASN A 90 -3.81 8.36 -2.73
CA ASN A 90 -3.14 8.88 -1.54
C ASN A 90 -2.01 9.89 -1.88
N THR A 91 -1.94 11.01 -1.15
CA THR A 91 -0.89 12.03 -1.34
C THR A 91 0.25 11.94 -0.32
N LYS A 92 0.12 11.13 0.73
CA LYS A 92 1.06 11.10 1.88
C LYS A 92 1.69 9.74 2.18
N GLY A 93 1.44 8.71 1.37
CA GLY A 93 1.90 7.36 1.70
C GLY A 93 3.36 7.04 1.36
N GLN A 94 4.05 7.82 0.51
CA GLN A 94 5.50 7.75 0.30
C GLN A 94 6.10 6.39 -0.15
N LEU A 95 5.30 5.38 -0.53
CA LEU A 95 5.83 4.07 -0.94
C LEU A 95 6.77 4.17 -2.14
N GLU A 96 6.41 4.95 -3.16
CA GLU A 96 7.27 5.11 -4.35
C GLU A 96 8.59 5.79 -3.99
N SER A 97 8.56 6.82 -3.14
CA SER A 97 9.77 7.46 -2.61
C SER A 97 10.64 6.48 -1.84
N PHE A 98 10.04 5.60 -1.02
CA PHE A 98 10.78 4.54 -0.33
C PHE A 98 11.43 3.58 -1.33
N LEU A 99 10.68 3.06 -2.30
CA LEU A 99 11.18 2.11 -3.30
C LEU A 99 12.25 2.69 -4.24
N ASN A 100 12.29 4.02 -4.40
CA ASN A 100 13.31 4.74 -5.15
C ASN A 100 14.54 5.11 -4.31
N GLY A 101 14.46 4.99 -2.98
CA GLY A 101 15.52 5.38 -2.06
C GLY A 101 15.51 6.86 -1.68
N ASP A 102 14.49 7.61 -2.07
CA ASP A 102 14.31 9.03 -1.70
C ASP A 102 13.76 9.19 -0.26
N PHE A 103 13.25 8.10 0.31
CA PHE A 103 12.74 8.03 1.68
C PHE A 103 13.31 6.81 2.39
N GLU A 104 13.82 7.02 3.61
CA GLU A 104 14.33 5.95 4.46
C GLU A 104 13.47 5.85 5.73
N ILE A 105 13.08 4.61 6.06
CA ILE A 105 12.43 4.31 7.34
C ILE A 105 13.50 4.44 8.42
N LYS A 106 13.31 5.40 9.32
CA LYS A 106 14.15 5.55 10.50
C LYS A 106 13.85 4.39 11.43
N VAL A 107 14.84 3.54 11.68
CA VAL A 107 14.78 2.56 12.76
C VAL A 107 14.87 3.35 14.06
N ASP A 108 13.72 3.80 14.58
CA ASP A 108 13.68 4.21 15.97
C ASP A 108 14.13 3.01 16.79
N THR A 109 15.20 3.19 17.56
CA THR A 109 15.63 2.20 18.54
C THR A 109 14.43 2.01 19.45
N VAL A 110 13.72 0.89 19.30
CA VAL A 110 12.58 0.53 20.15
C VAL A 110 13.13 0.22 21.54
N VAL A 111 13.51 1.27 22.27
CA VAL A 111 13.86 1.19 23.67
C VAL A 111 12.56 0.97 24.41
N GLU A 112 12.27 -0.31 24.68
CA GLU A 112 11.67 -0.84 25.92
C GLU A 112 10.40 -0.18 26.50
N SER A 113 9.73 0.74 25.81
CA SER A 113 8.59 1.47 26.37
C SER A 113 7.35 0.58 26.49
N ASN A 114 7.20 -0.40 25.60
CA ASN A 114 6.11 -1.37 25.66
C ASN A 114 6.32 -2.48 26.71
N VAL A 115 7.53 -2.67 27.25
CA VAL A 115 7.77 -3.67 28.31
C VAL A 115 7.41 -3.10 29.68
N ARG A 116 7.61 -1.79 29.91
CA ARG A 116 7.24 -1.17 31.21
C ARG A 116 5.74 -1.08 31.45
N ARG A 117 4.91 -1.00 30.39
CA ARG A 117 3.46 -0.88 30.54
C ARG A 117 2.77 -2.19 30.95
N LEU A 118 3.46 -3.33 30.83
CA LEU A 118 2.95 -4.65 31.26
C LEU A 118 3.29 -4.98 32.72
N TYR A 119 4.13 -4.17 33.38
CA TYR A 119 4.56 -4.38 34.78
C TYR A 119 4.36 -3.13 35.67
N SER A 120 3.45 -2.24 35.31
CA SER A 120 3.02 -1.12 36.17
C SER A 120 1.55 -1.21 36.55
#